data_AF-A0A176FC54-F1
#
_entry.id   AF-A0A176FC54-F1
#
_cell.length_a   1.000
_cell.length_b   1.000
_cell.length_c   1.000
_cell.angle_alpha   90.00
_cell.angle_beta   90.00
_cell.angle_gamma   90.00
#
_symmetry.space_group_name_H-M   'P 1'
#
loop_
_entity.id
_entity.type
_entity.pdbx_description
1 polymer ?
#
loop_
_entity_poly.entity_id
_entity_poly.type
_entity_poly.pdbx_seq_one_letter_code
_entity_poly.pdbx_strand_id
1 'polypeptide(L)'
;MTSNNQGTLTRDLFAADEASYFDDVEQFMELQRAAVEALAKAYEANNAWVELTENYGIAAWSYREAEDGEDSGVIINLSPSGRVEIREGLVSRDLDRNTAAALSEHPVAPKKPKPAYSAPLCRMIAWHKSAAVSELLLADARKAREVSVTAKLAEFTPHESVVKLSEQDEPGMSCDVLAMQARLCAEWLGFAIDEDDDVWRQFPPPYSDARDLYEAVRALSDHQLAQVDILLSALSFGQVFCDRLDTQDSLFNRVARDLNADMRNHWKPDRAFFEKRTREQLLDIALECGCADLYGIGALRTYKKGELVGTLLRHFNLAFSADEPTEAQRKAKDWLTDAMLFPAVDPQAVPDEPEDEAIAA
;
A
#
# COMPACT_ATOMS: atom_id res chain seq x y z
N MET A 1 -24.95 -26.37 36.70
CA MET A 1 -26.20 -27.14 36.65
C MET A 1 -26.95 -26.71 35.40
N THR A 2 -27.07 -27.59 34.41
CA THR A 2 -27.82 -27.32 33.17
C THR A 2 -29.31 -27.46 33.46
N SER A 3 -30.06 -26.37 33.32
CA SER A 3 -31.52 -26.37 33.35
C SER A 3 -32.06 -27.25 32.22
N ASN A 4 -33.01 -28.13 32.57
CA ASN A 4 -33.56 -29.14 31.68
C ASN A 4 -34.61 -28.51 30.75
N ASN A 5 -34.15 -27.88 29.66
CA ASN A 5 -35.01 -27.22 28.67
C ASN A 5 -35.41 -28.24 27.58
N GLN A 6 -36.66 -28.69 27.56
CA GLN A 6 -37.19 -29.62 26.55
C GLN A 6 -37.54 -28.85 25.25
N GLY A 7 -36.55 -28.65 24.38
CA GLY A 7 -36.76 -28.20 22.99
C GLY A 7 -36.48 -29.30 21.96
N THR A 8 -36.77 -29.04 20.69
CA THR A 8 -36.44 -29.96 19.59
C THR A 8 -34.92 -29.98 19.39
N LEU A 9 -34.32 -31.15 19.54
CA LEU A 9 -32.88 -31.37 19.42
C LEU A 9 -32.60 -32.21 18.17
N THR A 10 -31.77 -31.71 17.26
CA THR A 10 -31.19 -32.51 16.19
C THR A 10 -29.86 -33.11 16.66
N ARG A 11 -29.74 -34.42 16.49
CA ARG A 11 -28.52 -35.18 16.81
C ARG A 11 -27.62 -35.21 15.58
N ASP A 12 -26.37 -34.78 15.73
CA ASP A 12 -25.37 -34.93 14.68
C ASP A 12 -25.00 -36.42 14.54
N LEU A 13 -25.23 -36.98 13.36
CA LEU A 13 -24.96 -38.40 13.07
C LEU A 13 -23.49 -38.68 12.71
N PHE A 14 -22.67 -37.63 12.57
CA PHE A 14 -21.27 -37.73 12.14
C PHE A 14 -20.25 -37.22 13.18
N ALA A 15 -20.72 -36.66 14.29
CA ALA A 15 -19.86 -36.31 15.42
C ALA A 15 -19.40 -37.56 16.19
N ALA A 16 -18.13 -37.59 16.60
CA ALA A 16 -17.54 -38.70 17.36
C ALA A 16 -18.16 -38.86 18.76
N ASP A 17 -18.81 -37.81 19.28
CA ASP A 17 -19.53 -37.78 20.55
C ASP A 17 -21.02 -37.50 20.31
N GLU A 18 -21.90 -37.87 21.27
CA GLU A 18 -23.36 -37.65 21.20
C GLU A 18 -23.77 -36.15 21.31
N ALA A 19 -23.24 -35.30 20.43
CA ALA A 19 -23.57 -33.88 20.39
C ALA A 19 -24.96 -33.67 19.76
N SER A 20 -25.87 -33.12 20.54
CA SER A 20 -27.20 -32.69 20.10
C SER A 20 -27.29 -31.17 20.17
N TYR A 21 -27.88 -30.52 19.16
CA TYR A 21 -28.01 -29.07 19.07
C TYR A 21 -29.48 -28.66 19.01
N PHE A 22 -29.79 -27.45 19.46
CA PHE A 22 -31.14 -26.88 19.36
C PHE A 22 -31.40 -26.38 17.94
N ASP A 23 -32.54 -26.76 17.38
CA ASP A 23 -32.90 -26.45 15.99
C ASP A 23 -33.47 -25.03 15.80
N ASP A 24 -33.94 -24.42 16.88
CA ASP A 24 -34.61 -23.12 16.87
C ASP A 24 -34.01 -22.21 17.95
N VAL A 25 -33.31 -21.17 17.49
CA VAL A 25 -32.62 -20.18 18.33
C VAL A 25 -33.61 -19.30 19.10
N GLU A 26 -34.76 -18.97 18.50
CA GLU A 26 -35.77 -18.15 19.17
C GLU A 26 -36.43 -18.96 20.29
N GLN A 27 -36.81 -20.21 20.00
CA GLN A 27 -37.36 -21.13 20.99
C GLN A 27 -36.37 -21.41 22.13
N PHE A 28 -35.08 -21.58 21.81
CA PHE A 28 -34.03 -21.74 22.82
C PHE A 28 -33.94 -20.53 23.75
N MET A 29 -33.97 -19.30 23.20
CA MET A 29 -33.88 -18.08 23.99
C MET A 29 -35.16 -17.80 24.81
N GLU A 30 -36.33 -18.22 24.35
CA GLU A 30 -37.57 -18.18 25.14
C GLU A 30 -37.53 -19.15 26.31
N LEU A 31 -37.13 -20.41 26.08
CA LEU A 31 -37.00 -21.41 27.13
C LEU A 31 -35.90 -21.03 28.14
N GLN A 32 -34.79 -20.44 27.68
CA GLN A 32 -33.76 -19.91 28.57
C GLN A 32 -34.29 -18.76 29.43
N ARG A 33 -35.02 -17.79 28.86
CA ARG A 33 -35.64 -16.71 29.65
C ARG A 33 -36.60 -17.25 30.70
N ALA A 34 -37.48 -18.18 30.33
CA ALA A 34 -38.41 -18.81 31.28
C ALA A 34 -37.68 -19.58 32.41
N ALA A 35 -36.61 -20.30 32.08
CA ALA A 35 -35.80 -21.02 33.06
C ALA A 35 -35.05 -20.07 34.00
N VAL A 36 -34.51 -18.97 33.47
CA VAL A 36 -33.82 -17.95 34.26
C VAL A 36 -34.78 -17.19 35.16
N GLU A 37 -36.00 -16.88 34.71
CA GLU A 37 -37.04 -16.27 35.55
C GLU A 37 -37.49 -17.21 36.69
N ALA A 38 -37.64 -18.50 36.42
CA ALA A 38 -37.94 -19.50 37.44
C ALA A 38 -36.79 -19.62 38.46
N LEU A 39 -35.55 -19.54 37.98
CA LEU A 39 -34.35 -19.55 38.81
C LEU A 39 -34.26 -18.29 39.69
N ALA A 40 -34.52 -17.10 39.13
CA ALA A 40 -34.56 -15.84 39.88
C ALA A 40 -35.57 -15.90 41.03
N LYS A 41 -36.79 -16.41 40.77
CA LYS A 41 -37.82 -16.62 41.82
C LYS A 41 -37.39 -17.60 42.92
N ALA A 42 -36.58 -18.61 42.60
CA ALA A 42 -36.05 -19.53 43.60
C ALA A 42 -35.01 -18.85 44.51
N TYR A 43 -34.21 -17.94 43.96
CA TYR A 43 -33.21 -17.19 44.72
C TYR A 43 -33.81 -16.07 45.57
N GLU A 44 -34.95 -15.49 45.18
CA GLU A 44 -35.67 -14.46 45.96
C GLU A 44 -36.08 -14.94 47.35
N ALA A 45 -36.27 -16.26 47.56
CA ALA A 45 -36.66 -16.81 48.85
C ALA A 45 -35.55 -16.80 49.91
N ASN A 46 -34.28 -16.77 49.48
CA ASN A 46 -33.11 -16.98 50.34
C ASN A 46 -32.10 -15.83 50.34
N ASN A 47 -32.31 -14.80 49.52
CA ASN A 47 -31.36 -13.69 49.34
C ASN A 47 -32.05 -12.34 49.51
N ALA A 48 -31.27 -11.33 49.92
CA ALA A 48 -31.81 -9.99 50.21
C ALA A 48 -32.30 -9.26 48.93
N TRP A 49 -31.69 -9.55 47.79
CA TRP A 49 -32.09 -9.05 46.48
C TRP A 49 -31.64 -10.01 45.36
N VAL A 50 -32.38 -10.01 44.25
CA VAL A 50 -32.03 -10.73 43.02
C VAL A 50 -32.13 -9.75 41.86
N GLU A 51 -31.07 -9.65 41.06
CA GLU A 51 -31.04 -8.79 39.86
C GLU A 51 -30.88 -9.62 38.59
N LEU A 52 -31.78 -9.41 37.62
CA LEU A 52 -31.72 -10.00 36.29
C LEU A 52 -31.12 -8.99 35.32
N THR A 53 -30.09 -9.39 34.56
CA THR A 53 -29.47 -8.55 33.53
C THR A 53 -29.33 -9.27 32.20
N GLU A 54 -29.39 -8.52 31.09
CA GLU A 54 -29.21 -9.05 29.72
C GLU A 54 -27.95 -8.48 29.05
N ASN A 55 -26.84 -8.42 29.80
CA ASN A 55 -25.59 -7.85 29.30
C ASN A 55 -24.68 -8.95 28.71
N TYR A 56 -23.67 -8.55 27.94
CA TYR A 56 -22.63 -9.47 27.44
C TYR A 56 -21.79 -10.11 28.56
N GLY A 57 -21.86 -9.59 29.80
CA GLY A 57 -21.24 -10.15 30.99
C GLY A 57 -21.52 -9.27 32.22
N ILE A 58 -21.21 -9.79 33.42
CA ILE A 58 -21.40 -9.06 34.68
C ILE A 58 -20.24 -8.07 34.88
N ALA A 59 -20.58 -6.79 35.06
CA ALA A 59 -19.63 -5.74 35.39
C ALA A 59 -19.08 -5.93 36.83
N ALA A 60 -17.96 -6.65 36.96
CA ALA A 60 -17.38 -7.02 38.26
C ALA A 60 -17.07 -5.83 39.19
N TRP A 61 -16.93 -4.61 38.64
CA TRP A 61 -16.64 -3.40 39.41
C TRP A 61 -17.85 -2.85 40.17
N SER A 62 -19.08 -3.19 39.75
CA SER A 62 -20.35 -2.72 40.34
C SER A 62 -20.76 -3.44 41.61
N TYR A 63 -20.11 -4.55 41.93
CA TYR A 63 -20.47 -5.41 43.06
C TYR A 63 -19.22 -5.73 43.90
N ARG A 64 -19.41 -5.96 45.19
CA ARG A 64 -18.39 -6.59 46.05
C ARG A 64 -18.93 -7.87 46.66
N GLU A 65 -18.05 -8.76 47.07
CA GLU A 65 -18.43 -9.91 47.89
C GLU A 65 -18.90 -9.44 49.28
N ALA A 66 -19.95 -10.08 49.80
CA ALA A 66 -20.50 -9.83 51.12
C ALA A 66 -19.56 -10.38 52.21
N GLU A 67 -19.41 -9.65 53.32
CA GLU A 67 -18.69 -10.14 54.50
C GLU A 67 -19.61 -10.99 55.40
N ASP A 68 -19.04 -11.77 56.32
CA ASP A 68 -19.79 -12.68 57.20
C ASP A 68 -20.87 -11.93 58.01
N GLY A 69 -22.14 -12.24 57.73
CA GLY A 69 -23.30 -11.65 58.40
C GLY A 69 -23.94 -10.46 57.66
N GLU A 70 -23.46 -10.12 56.46
CA GLU A 70 -24.03 -9.06 55.63
C GLU A 70 -25.13 -9.56 54.68
N ASP A 71 -26.15 -8.72 54.45
CA ASP A 71 -27.26 -9.02 53.54
C ASP A 71 -26.74 -9.10 52.09
N SER A 72 -26.61 -10.34 51.61
CA SER A 72 -26.10 -10.62 50.27
C SER A 72 -27.22 -10.87 49.26
N GLY A 73 -26.95 -10.56 48.00
CA GLY A 73 -27.85 -10.79 46.88
C GLY A 73 -27.19 -11.55 45.74
N VAL A 74 -28.00 -11.87 44.73
CA VAL A 74 -27.61 -12.69 43.58
C VAL A 74 -27.86 -11.92 42.30
N ILE A 75 -26.87 -11.91 41.39
CA ILE A 75 -27.06 -11.44 40.02
C ILE A 75 -27.11 -12.63 39.07
N ILE A 76 -28.11 -12.63 38.19
CA ILE A 76 -28.26 -13.61 37.12
C ILE A 76 -28.22 -12.85 35.80
N ASN A 77 -27.17 -13.06 35.01
CA ASN A 77 -27.01 -12.44 33.70
C ASN A 77 -27.27 -13.44 32.58
N LEU A 78 -28.28 -13.19 31.76
CA LEU A 78 -28.55 -13.91 30.52
C LEU A 78 -27.94 -13.14 29.35
N SER A 79 -26.80 -13.59 28.85
CA SER A 79 -26.16 -12.93 27.71
C SER A 79 -26.94 -13.12 26.40
N PRO A 80 -26.76 -12.23 25.40
CA PRO A 80 -27.38 -12.38 24.07
C PRO A 80 -26.99 -13.66 23.33
N SER A 81 -25.93 -14.37 23.75
CA SER A 81 -25.54 -15.68 23.22
C SER A 81 -26.22 -16.86 23.93
N GLY A 82 -27.11 -16.57 24.89
CA GLY A 82 -27.82 -17.58 25.69
C GLY A 82 -27.01 -18.19 26.83
N ARG A 83 -25.79 -17.69 27.09
CA ARG A 83 -25.00 -18.08 28.27
C ARG A 83 -25.57 -17.41 29.51
N VAL A 84 -25.83 -18.21 30.54
CA VAL A 84 -26.28 -17.75 31.87
C VAL A 84 -25.09 -17.71 32.83
N GLU A 85 -24.83 -16.55 33.41
CA GLU A 85 -23.85 -16.35 34.48
C GLU A 85 -24.55 -16.00 35.78
N ILE A 86 -24.25 -16.74 36.85
CA ILE A 86 -24.84 -16.53 38.19
C ILE A 86 -23.70 -16.18 39.12
N ARG A 87 -23.86 -15.11 39.90
CA ARG A 87 -22.96 -14.76 41.00
C ARG A 87 -23.76 -14.49 42.26
N GLU A 88 -23.45 -15.25 43.29
CA GLU A 88 -24.09 -15.19 44.61
C GLU A 88 -23.19 -14.47 45.61
N GLY A 89 -23.74 -14.06 46.76
CA GLY A 89 -22.95 -13.45 47.83
C GLY A 89 -22.51 -12.02 47.53
N LEU A 90 -23.29 -11.26 46.75
CA LEU A 90 -22.91 -9.91 46.31
C LEU A 90 -23.60 -8.83 47.12
N VAL A 91 -22.87 -7.76 47.41
CA VAL A 91 -23.41 -6.48 47.85
C VAL A 91 -23.27 -5.51 46.69
N SER A 92 -24.40 -4.96 46.25
CA SER A 92 -24.38 -3.88 45.27
C SER A 92 -23.56 -2.74 45.85
N ARG A 93 -22.48 -2.36 45.16
CA ARG A 93 -21.83 -1.10 45.50
C ARG A 93 -22.82 -0.04 45.06
N ASP A 94 -23.59 0.50 45.99
CA ASP A 94 -24.40 1.68 45.77
C ASP A 94 -23.48 2.75 45.16
N LEU A 95 -23.47 2.83 43.83
CA LEU A 95 -23.23 4.08 43.14
C LEU A 95 -24.46 4.89 43.49
N ASP A 96 -24.37 5.53 44.65
CA ASP A 96 -25.39 6.34 45.27
C ASP A 96 -26.15 7.07 44.15
N ARG A 97 -27.46 6.80 44.02
CA ARG A 97 -28.31 7.49 43.04
C ARG A 97 -28.29 9.01 43.26
N ASN A 98 -27.76 9.50 44.39
CA ASN A 98 -27.40 10.91 44.60
C ASN A 98 -26.13 11.38 43.87
N THR A 99 -25.27 10.51 43.35
CA THR A 99 -24.08 10.95 42.58
C THR A 99 -24.49 11.58 41.25
N ALA A 100 -25.63 11.19 40.67
CA ALA A 100 -26.20 11.87 39.51
C ALA A 100 -26.68 13.30 39.82
N ALA A 101 -27.14 13.55 41.05
CA ALA A 101 -27.53 14.88 41.52
C ALA A 101 -26.32 15.70 41.99
N ALA A 102 -25.34 15.09 42.66
CA ALA A 102 -24.11 15.75 43.14
C ALA A 102 -23.13 16.14 42.00
N LEU A 103 -23.13 15.39 40.88
CA LEU A 103 -22.46 15.81 39.64
C LEU A 103 -23.18 16.98 38.92
N SER A 104 -24.36 17.38 39.38
CA SER A 104 -25.05 18.58 38.88
C SER A 104 -24.63 19.87 39.59
N GLU A 105 -24.03 19.79 40.80
CA GLU A 105 -23.75 20.97 41.64
C GLU A 105 -22.27 21.37 41.71
N HIS A 106 -21.35 20.62 41.12
CA HIS A 106 -19.94 21.01 40.97
C HIS A 106 -19.53 21.10 39.48
N PRO A 107 -19.46 22.31 38.88
CA PRO A 107 -19.07 22.46 37.48
C PRO A 107 -17.53 22.46 37.37
N VAL A 108 -16.91 21.28 37.48
CA VAL A 108 -15.51 21.12 37.04
C VAL A 108 -15.54 20.57 35.62
N ALA A 109 -15.24 21.47 34.69
CA ALA A 109 -15.35 21.39 33.23
C ALA A 109 -16.75 21.70 32.66
N PRO A 110 -16.86 22.68 31.72
CA PRO A 110 -18.09 22.89 30.99
C PRO A 110 -18.47 21.58 30.29
N LYS A 111 -19.73 21.14 30.44
CA LYS A 111 -20.26 20.00 29.68
C LYS A 111 -19.92 20.23 28.22
N LYS A 112 -19.11 19.36 27.62
CA LYS A 112 -18.80 19.46 26.19
C LYS A 112 -20.14 19.59 25.46
N PRO A 113 -20.30 20.63 24.61
CA PRO A 113 -21.55 20.81 23.90
C PRO A 113 -21.86 19.50 23.17
N LYS A 114 -23.04 18.94 23.41
CA LYS A 114 -23.48 17.75 22.66
C LYS A 114 -23.45 18.15 21.18
N PRO A 115 -22.76 17.40 20.32
CA PRO A 115 -22.74 17.73 18.90
C PRO A 115 -24.17 17.74 18.37
N ALA A 116 -24.46 18.66 17.45
CA ALA A 116 -25.80 18.80 16.86
C ALA A 116 -26.28 17.51 16.18
N TYR A 117 -25.34 16.66 15.73
CA TYR A 117 -25.59 15.38 15.09
C TYR A 117 -24.77 14.27 15.75
N SER A 118 -25.33 13.06 15.83
CA SER A 118 -24.61 11.88 16.30
C SER A 118 -23.56 11.44 15.26
N ALA A 119 -22.49 10.77 15.71
CA ALA A 119 -21.45 10.28 14.81
C ALA A 119 -21.98 9.33 13.71
N PRO A 120 -22.92 8.39 13.99
CA PRO A 120 -23.53 7.57 12.93
C PRO A 120 -24.26 8.41 11.86
N LEU A 121 -25.00 9.44 12.28
CA LEU A 121 -25.70 10.33 11.35
C LEU A 121 -24.71 11.15 10.51
N CYS A 122 -23.64 11.68 11.11
CA CYS A 122 -22.58 12.38 10.37
C CYS A 122 -21.93 11.48 9.30
N ARG A 123 -21.69 10.20 9.60
CA ARG A 123 -21.15 9.24 8.62
C ARG A 123 -22.10 9.01 7.46
N MET A 124 -23.38 8.77 7.75
CA MET A 124 -24.40 8.60 6.70
C MET A 124 -24.47 9.84 5.79
N ILE A 125 -24.48 11.04 6.37
CA ILE A 125 -24.46 12.29 5.61
C ILE A 125 -23.19 12.39 4.76
N ALA A 126 -22.02 12.05 5.31
CA ALA A 126 -20.77 12.05 4.57
C ALA A 126 -20.81 11.08 3.38
N TRP A 127 -21.33 9.86 3.56
CA TRP A 127 -21.48 8.89 2.47
C TRP A 127 -22.33 9.41 1.33
N HIS A 128 -23.51 9.98 1.62
CA HIS A 128 -24.37 10.55 0.58
C HIS A 128 -23.71 11.73 -0.14
N LYS A 129 -23.03 12.62 0.60
CA LYS A 129 -22.30 13.74 0.00
C LYS A 129 -21.16 13.24 -0.90
N SER A 130 -20.40 12.27 -0.44
CA SER A 130 -19.32 11.67 -1.23
C SER A 130 -19.86 10.99 -2.49
N ALA A 131 -20.93 10.21 -2.39
CA ALA A 131 -21.55 9.56 -3.54
C ALA A 131 -22.04 10.57 -4.59
N ALA A 132 -22.69 11.66 -4.14
CA ALA A 132 -23.14 12.73 -5.04
C ALA A 132 -21.96 13.44 -5.73
N VAL A 133 -20.85 13.70 -5.01
CA VAL A 133 -19.64 14.26 -5.63
C VAL A 133 -19.03 13.29 -6.63
N SER A 134 -18.95 11.99 -6.31
CA SER A 134 -18.44 10.97 -7.23
C SER A 134 -19.27 10.89 -8.52
N GLU A 135 -20.60 10.95 -8.42
CA GLU A 135 -21.49 11.03 -9.58
C GLU A 135 -21.18 12.25 -10.45
N LEU A 136 -21.05 13.43 -9.84
CA LEU A 136 -20.74 14.67 -10.56
C LEU A 136 -19.34 14.64 -11.21
N LEU A 137 -18.35 14.01 -10.58
CA LEU A 137 -17.02 13.83 -11.16
C LEU A 137 -17.06 12.93 -12.40
N LEU A 138 -17.88 11.88 -12.41
CA LEU A 138 -18.06 11.03 -13.60
C LEU A 138 -18.66 11.80 -14.79
N ALA A 139 -19.42 12.87 -14.53
CA ALA A 139 -19.97 13.74 -15.56
C ALA A 139 -19.02 14.86 -16.02
N ASP A 140 -17.94 15.14 -15.27
CA ASP A 140 -16.95 16.19 -15.57
C ASP A 140 -15.53 15.60 -15.63
N ALA A 141 -15.13 15.16 -16.82
CA ALA A 141 -13.82 14.55 -17.05
C ALA A 141 -12.65 15.47 -16.69
N ARG A 142 -12.81 16.79 -16.85
CA ARG A 142 -11.77 17.76 -16.48
C ARG A 142 -11.62 17.80 -14.97
N LYS A 143 -12.72 17.95 -14.24
CA LYS A 143 -12.71 17.99 -12.76
C LYS A 143 -12.23 16.67 -12.16
N ALA A 144 -12.60 15.54 -12.75
CA ALA A 144 -12.07 14.23 -12.36
C ALA A 144 -10.55 14.14 -12.54
N ARG A 145 -10.00 14.65 -13.65
CA ARG A 145 -8.55 14.70 -13.86
C ARG A 145 -7.86 15.66 -12.87
N GLU A 146 -8.43 16.83 -12.59
CA GLU A 146 -7.89 17.76 -11.56
C GLU A 146 -7.77 17.06 -10.19
N VAL A 147 -8.81 16.33 -9.76
CA VAL A 147 -8.79 15.56 -8.51
C VAL A 147 -7.74 14.43 -8.56
N SER A 148 -7.67 13.69 -9.67
CA SER A 148 -6.71 12.61 -9.84
C SER A 148 -5.25 13.10 -9.81
N VAL A 149 -4.94 14.19 -10.52
CA VAL A 149 -3.60 14.79 -10.55
C VAL A 149 -3.23 15.36 -9.17
N THR A 150 -4.18 15.98 -8.47
CA THR A 150 -3.96 16.46 -7.10
C THR A 150 -3.58 15.31 -6.16
N ALA A 151 -4.31 14.19 -6.22
CA ALA A 151 -4.01 13.01 -5.42
C ALA A 151 -2.64 12.41 -5.79
N LYS A 152 -2.34 12.29 -7.09
CA LYS A 152 -1.03 11.82 -7.58
C LYS A 152 0.11 12.71 -7.09
N LEU A 153 -0.06 14.04 -7.07
CA LEU A 153 0.95 14.97 -6.54
C LEU A 153 1.14 14.80 -5.03
N ALA A 154 0.05 14.69 -4.26
CA ALA A 154 0.13 14.57 -2.81
C ALA A 154 0.84 13.29 -2.35
N GLU A 155 0.70 12.20 -3.10
CA GLU A 155 1.33 10.90 -2.80
C GLU A 155 2.54 10.61 -3.71
N PHE A 156 3.01 11.62 -4.44
CA PHE A 156 4.01 11.41 -5.48
C PHE A 156 5.32 10.90 -4.89
N THR A 157 5.77 9.77 -5.41
CA THR A 157 7.12 9.27 -5.22
C THR A 157 7.67 8.92 -6.60
N PRO A 158 8.75 9.57 -7.06
CA PRO A 158 9.39 9.19 -8.31
C PRO A 158 9.98 7.78 -8.16
N HIS A 159 10.00 7.05 -9.26
CA HIS A 159 10.62 5.73 -9.33
C HIS A 159 12.11 5.82 -8.97
N GLU A 160 12.64 4.79 -8.29
CA GLU A 160 14.01 4.82 -7.77
C GLU A 160 15.06 5.08 -8.87
N SER A 161 14.80 4.61 -10.09
CA SER A 161 15.69 4.79 -11.24
C SER A 161 15.92 6.26 -11.57
N VAL A 162 14.90 7.11 -11.42
CA VAL A 162 15.01 8.55 -11.72
C VAL A 162 15.99 9.21 -10.76
N VAL A 163 15.84 8.93 -9.46
CA VAL A 163 16.69 9.50 -8.40
C VAL A 163 18.10 8.91 -8.43
N LYS A 164 18.23 7.60 -8.65
CA LYS A 164 19.54 6.93 -8.65
C LYS A 164 20.36 7.21 -9.89
N LEU A 165 19.71 7.44 -11.02
CA LEU A 165 20.38 7.81 -12.25
C LEU A 165 20.89 9.25 -12.18
N SER A 166 20.13 10.19 -11.59
CA SER A 166 20.58 11.59 -11.43
C SER A 166 21.81 11.75 -10.52
N GLU A 167 22.04 10.80 -9.60
CA GLU A 167 23.22 10.75 -8.74
C GLU A 167 24.50 10.24 -9.47
N GLN A 168 24.38 9.73 -10.71
CA GLN A 168 25.53 9.23 -11.48
C GLN A 168 26.29 10.37 -12.17
N ASP A 169 27.58 10.15 -12.45
CA ASP A 169 28.42 11.12 -13.19
C ASP A 169 27.94 11.34 -14.64
N GLU A 170 27.38 10.30 -15.26
CA GLU A 170 26.85 10.32 -16.64
C GLU A 170 25.40 9.80 -16.64
N PRO A 171 24.41 10.60 -16.21
CA PRO A 171 23.01 10.17 -16.06
C PRO A 171 22.31 9.91 -17.42
N GLY A 172 22.84 10.48 -18.50
CA GLY A 172 22.36 10.30 -19.87
C GLY A 172 21.14 11.17 -20.23
N MET A 173 20.88 11.26 -21.53
CA MET A 173 19.90 12.21 -22.09
C MET A 173 18.48 12.00 -21.59
N SER A 174 18.08 10.75 -21.32
CA SER A 174 16.74 10.46 -20.80
C SER A 174 16.52 11.11 -19.43
N CYS A 175 17.52 11.12 -18.55
CA CYS A 175 17.43 11.78 -17.25
C CYS A 175 17.29 13.31 -17.41
N ASP A 176 18.06 13.91 -18.32
CA ASP A 176 18.01 15.35 -18.60
C ASP A 176 16.62 15.78 -19.12
N VAL A 177 16.05 15.00 -20.05
CA VAL A 177 14.71 15.24 -20.59
C VAL A 177 13.66 15.18 -19.48
N LEU A 178 13.72 14.17 -18.60
CA LEU A 178 12.80 14.03 -17.48
C LEU A 178 12.93 15.22 -16.50
N ALA A 179 14.15 15.61 -16.14
CA ALA A 179 14.40 16.74 -15.25
C ALA A 179 13.88 18.06 -15.84
N MET A 180 14.09 18.28 -17.15
CA MET A 180 13.57 19.45 -17.86
C MET A 180 12.04 19.51 -17.84
N GLN A 181 11.36 18.38 -18.09
CA GLN A 181 9.89 18.32 -18.04
C GLN A 181 9.35 18.53 -16.62
N ALA A 182 10.05 18.01 -15.61
CA ALA A 182 9.69 18.24 -14.20
C ALA A 182 9.78 19.72 -13.83
N ARG A 183 10.86 20.41 -14.21
CA ARG A 183 11.01 21.86 -13.99
C ARG A 183 9.91 22.68 -14.69
N LEU A 184 9.57 22.32 -15.93
CA LEU A 184 8.49 22.98 -16.67
C LEU A 184 7.12 22.79 -15.98
N CYS A 185 6.81 21.57 -15.53
CA CYS A 185 5.57 21.30 -14.80
C CYS A 185 5.53 22.01 -13.45
N ALA A 186 6.67 22.10 -12.76
CA ALA A 186 6.80 22.84 -11.52
C ALA A 186 6.50 24.34 -11.70
N GLU A 187 7.02 24.95 -12.78
CA GLU A 187 6.74 26.34 -13.12
C GLU A 187 5.24 26.58 -13.33
N TRP A 188 4.55 25.71 -14.08
CA TRP A 188 3.11 25.82 -14.30
C TRP A 188 2.30 25.69 -13.01
N LEU A 189 2.76 24.85 -12.08
CA LEU A 189 2.15 24.65 -10.76
C LEU A 189 2.54 25.75 -9.76
N GLY A 190 3.45 26.66 -10.12
CA GLY A 190 3.93 27.73 -9.26
C GLY A 190 4.87 27.25 -8.15
N PHE A 191 5.51 26.09 -8.32
CA PHE A 191 6.48 25.56 -7.38
C PHE A 191 7.85 26.22 -7.60
N ALA A 192 8.44 26.72 -6.52
CA ALA A 192 9.80 27.22 -6.56
C ALA A 192 10.78 26.05 -6.56
N ILE A 193 11.59 25.95 -7.61
CA ILE A 193 12.69 24.98 -7.71
C ILE A 193 13.99 25.75 -7.84
N ASP A 194 14.94 25.47 -6.96
CA ASP A 194 16.31 25.97 -7.06
C ASP A 194 17.02 25.28 -8.23
N GLU A 195 17.70 26.05 -9.07
CA GLU A 195 18.49 25.53 -10.18
C GLU A 195 19.74 24.79 -9.69
N ASP A 196 20.27 25.19 -8.52
CA ASP A 196 21.48 24.63 -7.93
C ASP A 196 21.24 23.33 -7.13
N ASP A 197 19.98 22.95 -6.89
CA ASP A 197 19.60 21.74 -6.16
C ASP A 197 18.85 20.73 -7.06
N ASP A 198 18.80 19.49 -6.59
CA ASP A 198 18.20 18.37 -7.32
C ASP A 198 16.67 18.56 -7.43
N VAL A 199 16.17 18.54 -8.66
CA VAL A 199 14.74 18.67 -8.96
C VAL A 199 13.93 17.57 -8.28
N TRP A 200 14.50 16.37 -8.14
CA TRP A 200 13.81 15.20 -7.59
C TRP A 200 13.59 15.28 -6.08
N ARG A 201 14.28 16.20 -5.39
CA ARG A 201 14.07 16.49 -3.96
C ARG A 201 13.06 17.62 -3.72
N GLN A 202 12.75 18.39 -4.75
CA GLN A 202 11.94 19.61 -4.68
C GLN A 202 10.58 19.45 -5.37
N PHE A 203 10.42 18.46 -6.23
CA PHE A 203 9.19 18.23 -7.00
C PHE A 203 8.44 16.96 -6.56
N PRO A 204 7.20 17.09 -6.04
CA PRO A 204 6.55 18.31 -5.57
C PRO A 204 7.16 18.81 -4.24
N PRO A 205 6.86 20.05 -3.82
CA PRO A 205 7.38 20.57 -2.57
C PRO A 205 6.97 19.68 -1.38
N PRO A 206 7.88 19.41 -0.44
CA PRO A 206 7.56 18.60 0.73
C PRO A 206 6.47 19.28 1.56
N TYR A 207 5.57 18.47 2.12
CA TYR A 207 4.46 18.93 2.99
C TYR A 207 3.43 19.84 2.30
N SER A 208 3.23 19.69 1.00
CA SER A 208 2.18 20.43 0.28
C SER A 208 0.78 20.04 0.79
N ASP A 209 -0.03 21.03 1.14
CA ASP A 209 -1.44 20.82 1.51
C ASP A 209 -2.27 20.46 0.26
N ALA A 210 -3.14 19.45 0.38
CA ALA A 210 -3.92 18.94 -0.74
C ALA A 210 -4.84 20.01 -1.36
N ARG A 211 -5.30 20.99 -0.58
CA ARG A 211 -6.11 22.10 -1.08
C ARG A 211 -5.29 23.06 -1.92
N ASP A 212 -4.08 23.40 -1.48
CA ASP A 212 -3.19 24.29 -2.20
C ASP A 212 -2.73 23.67 -3.53
N LEU A 213 -2.42 22.36 -3.50
CA LEU A 213 -2.17 21.57 -4.72
C LEU A 213 -3.37 21.61 -5.66
N TYR A 214 -4.58 21.42 -5.15
CA TYR A 214 -5.79 21.46 -5.98
C TYR A 214 -6.01 22.83 -6.64
N GLU A 215 -5.79 23.94 -5.93
CA GLU A 215 -5.92 25.27 -6.52
C GLU A 215 -4.85 25.53 -7.60
N ALA A 216 -3.61 25.05 -7.40
CA ALA A 216 -2.57 25.12 -8.44
C ALA A 216 -2.95 24.29 -9.68
N VAL A 217 -3.41 23.05 -9.49
CA VAL A 217 -3.85 22.16 -10.58
C VAL A 217 -5.05 22.73 -11.32
N ARG A 218 -6.00 23.36 -10.61
CA ARG A 218 -7.18 23.98 -11.20
C ARG A 218 -6.85 25.18 -12.09
N ALA A 219 -5.73 25.87 -11.84
CA ALA A 219 -5.26 26.99 -12.66
C ALA A 219 -4.68 26.56 -14.01
N LEU A 220 -4.38 25.27 -14.20
CA LEU A 220 -3.81 24.74 -15.43
C LEU A 220 -4.80 24.77 -16.60
N SER A 221 -4.27 24.98 -17.80
CA SER A 221 -4.98 24.67 -19.05
C SER A 221 -5.17 23.15 -19.23
N ASP A 222 -6.08 22.73 -20.11
CA ASP A 222 -6.29 21.29 -20.37
C ASP A 222 -5.02 20.59 -20.87
N HIS A 223 -4.21 21.31 -21.66
CA HIS A 223 -2.92 20.81 -22.15
C HIS A 223 -1.93 20.62 -21.00
N GLN A 224 -1.74 21.64 -20.16
CA GLN A 224 -0.83 21.57 -19.00
C GLN A 224 -1.27 20.49 -18.01
N LEU A 225 -2.57 20.39 -17.73
CA LEU A 225 -3.14 19.37 -16.86
C LEU A 225 -2.84 17.96 -17.38
N ALA A 226 -2.99 17.74 -18.69
CA ALA A 226 -2.65 16.46 -19.32
C ALA A 226 -1.14 16.17 -19.27
N GLN A 227 -0.29 17.18 -19.47
CA GLN A 227 1.16 17.02 -19.41
C GLN A 227 1.65 16.68 -18.00
N VAL A 228 1.10 17.33 -16.96
CA VAL A 228 1.40 16.99 -15.57
C VAL A 228 0.97 15.54 -15.25
N ASP A 229 -0.23 15.13 -15.68
CA ASP A 229 -0.73 13.76 -15.50
C ASP A 229 0.20 12.71 -16.17
N ILE A 230 0.65 13.00 -17.40
CA ILE A 230 1.60 12.17 -18.14
C ILE A 230 2.94 12.11 -17.41
N LEU A 231 3.48 13.26 -17.00
CA LEU A 231 4.77 13.34 -16.31
C LEU A 231 4.75 12.49 -15.03
N LEU A 232 3.75 12.70 -14.16
CA LEU A 232 3.65 11.95 -12.90
C LEU A 232 3.57 10.44 -13.16
N SER A 233 2.81 10.04 -14.18
CA SER A 233 2.70 8.62 -14.55
C SER A 233 4.03 8.06 -15.10
N ALA A 234 4.75 8.82 -15.92
CA ALA A 234 6.05 8.43 -16.46
C ALA A 234 7.14 8.36 -15.38
N LEU A 235 7.14 9.28 -14.42
CA LEU A 235 8.12 9.31 -13.34
C LEU A 235 7.89 8.24 -12.29
N SER A 236 6.65 7.81 -12.05
CA SER A 236 6.34 6.74 -11.09
C SER A 236 6.39 5.33 -11.70
N PHE A 237 6.41 5.21 -13.03
CA PHE A 237 6.45 3.91 -13.72
C PHE A 237 7.89 3.47 -14.02
N GLY A 238 8.23 2.23 -13.67
CA GLY A 238 9.55 1.65 -13.90
C GLY A 238 9.60 0.15 -13.61
N GLN A 239 10.81 -0.41 -13.63
CA GLN A 239 11.04 -1.81 -13.25
C GLN A 239 10.81 -1.99 -11.75
N VAL A 240 10.03 -3.01 -11.38
CA VAL A 240 9.70 -3.29 -9.96
C VAL A 240 10.95 -3.61 -9.12
N PHE A 241 11.96 -4.23 -9.74
CA PHE A 241 13.20 -4.60 -9.08
C PHE A 241 14.38 -4.08 -9.90
N CYS A 242 15.20 -3.20 -9.31
CA CYS A 242 16.42 -2.70 -9.96
C CYS A 242 17.70 -3.43 -9.52
N ASP A 243 17.59 -4.44 -8.64
CA ASP A 243 18.70 -5.23 -8.11
C ASP A 243 18.92 -6.58 -8.85
N ARG A 244 18.06 -6.89 -9.81
CA ARG A 244 18.11 -8.10 -10.65
C ARG A 244 17.61 -7.83 -12.07
N LEU A 245 17.97 -8.70 -13.02
CA LEU A 245 17.49 -8.60 -14.40
C LEU A 245 16.02 -8.98 -14.49
N ASP A 246 15.24 -8.17 -15.20
CA ASP A 246 13.84 -8.46 -15.52
C ASP A 246 13.76 -9.29 -16.81
N THR A 247 13.91 -10.61 -16.65
CA THR A 247 13.91 -11.59 -17.74
C THR A 247 12.50 -12.07 -18.13
N GLN A 248 11.48 -11.65 -17.39
CA GLN A 248 10.10 -12.14 -17.53
C GLN A 248 9.25 -11.21 -18.40
N ASP A 249 8.06 -11.65 -18.78
CA ASP A 249 7.06 -10.82 -19.46
C ASP A 249 6.32 -9.87 -18.48
N SER A 250 7.09 -9.01 -17.82
CA SER A 250 6.60 -8.04 -16.85
C SER A 250 5.77 -6.93 -17.50
N LEU A 251 4.99 -6.20 -16.69
CA LEU A 251 4.27 -5.01 -17.17
C LEU A 251 5.23 -3.97 -17.78
N PHE A 252 6.41 -3.79 -17.20
CA PHE A 252 7.42 -2.88 -17.73
C PHE A 252 7.91 -3.32 -19.11
N ASN A 253 8.25 -4.61 -19.29
CA ASN A 253 8.68 -5.16 -20.57
C ASN A 253 7.57 -5.11 -21.63
N ARG A 254 6.30 -5.30 -21.25
CA ARG A 254 5.15 -5.12 -22.17
C ARG A 254 5.02 -3.67 -22.64
N VAL A 255 5.05 -2.71 -21.71
CA VAL A 255 4.98 -1.29 -22.03
C VAL A 255 6.17 -0.85 -22.88
N ALA A 256 7.39 -1.33 -22.59
CA ALA A 256 8.57 -1.06 -23.39
C ALA A 256 8.41 -1.56 -24.85
N ARG A 257 7.82 -2.74 -25.04
CA ARG A 257 7.51 -3.28 -26.38
C ARG A 257 6.43 -2.46 -27.09
N ASP A 258 5.37 -2.07 -26.39
CA ASP A 258 4.30 -1.26 -26.97
C ASP A 258 4.78 0.16 -27.37
N LEU A 259 5.75 0.70 -26.63
CA LEU A 259 6.44 1.95 -26.95
C LEU A 259 7.53 1.79 -28.02
N ASN A 260 7.83 0.56 -28.45
CA ASN A 260 8.93 0.22 -29.33
C ASN A 260 10.27 0.79 -28.82
N ALA A 261 10.52 0.66 -27.52
CA ALA A 261 11.71 1.16 -26.86
C ALA A 261 12.96 0.40 -27.34
N ASP A 262 13.98 1.13 -27.79
CA ASP A 262 15.29 0.59 -28.15
C ASP A 262 16.37 1.31 -27.34
N MET A 263 17.01 0.57 -26.44
CA MET A 263 18.06 1.12 -25.56
C MET A 263 19.25 1.69 -26.31
N ARG A 264 19.47 1.36 -27.59
CA ARG A 264 20.51 2.00 -28.42
C ARG A 264 20.28 3.50 -28.61
N ASN A 265 19.04 3.96 -28.50
CA ASN A 265 18.68 5.37 -28.60
C ASN A 265 18.75 6.11 -27.25
N HIS A 266 18.81 5.37 -26.14
CA HIS A 266 18.67 5.92 -24.78
C HIS A 266 19.89 5.68 -23.90
N TRP A 267 20.78 4.76 -24.30
CA TRP A 267 21.92 4.33 -23.52
C TRP A 267 23.13 4.07 -24.40
N LYS A 268 24.30 4.35 -23.85
CA LYS A 268 25.60 3.93 -24.40
C LYS A 268 26.49 3.45 -23.25
N PRO A 269 27.43 2.55 -23.51
CA PRO A 269 28.41 2.14 -22.50
C PRO A 269 29.28 3.31 -22.06
N ASP A 270 29.38 3.49 -20.75
CA ASP A 270 30.19 4.52 -20.10
C ASP A 270 31.33 3.89 -19.28
N ARG A 271 32.07 4.75 -18.58
CA ARG A 271 33.20 4.28 -17.78
C ARG A 271 32.73 3.38 -16.63
N ALA A 272 31.66 3.77 -15.95
CA ALA A 272 31.15 3.02 -14.80
C ALA A 272 30.71 1.61 -15.20
N PHE A 273 30.06 1.46 -16.35
CA PHE A 273 29.69 0.16 -16.91
C PHE A 273 30.92 -0.71 -17.16
N PHE A 274 31.93 -0.21 -17.88
CA PHE A 274 33.11 -1.02 -18.20
C PHE A 274 33.96 -1.38 -16.98
N GLU A 275 34.05 -0.49 -15.99
CA GLU A 275 34.80 -0.75 -14.76
C GLU A 275 34.16 -1.85 -13.91
N LYS A 276 32.84 -2.07 -14.01
CA LYS A 276 32.13 -3.18 -13.37
C LYS A 276 32.30 -4.53 -14.07
N ARG A 277 32.87 -4.58 -15.28
CA ARG A 277 33.10 -5.83 -16.04
C ARG A 277 34.44 -6.48 -15.74
N THR A 278 34.52 -7.80 -15.94
CA THR A 278 35.79 -8.53 -15.87
C THR A 278 36.65 -8.24 -17.12
N ARG A 279 37.96 -8.52 -17.05
CA ARG A 279 38.85 -8.34 -18.21
C ARG A 279 38.40 -9.20 -19.41
N GLU A 280 37.95 -10.42 -19.16
CA GLU A 280 37.48 -11.35 -20.20
C GLU A 280 36.22 -10.79 -20.87
N GLN A 281 35.24 -10.36 -20.09
CA GLN A 281 34.04 -9.69 -20.63
C GLN A 281 34.37 -8.46 -21.47
N LEU A 282 35.37 -7.65 -21.09
CA LEU A 282 35.80 -6.51 -21.90
C LEU A 282 36.43 -6.92 -23.24
N LEU A 283 37.13 -8.06 -23.29
CA LEU A 283 37.67 -8.59 -24.54
C LEU A 283 36.56 -9.12 -25.45
N ASP A 284 35.54 -9.76 -24.88
CA ASP A 284 34.37 -10.24 -25.63
C ASP A 284 33.57 -9.06 -26.20
N ILE A 285 33.30 -8.04 -25.38
CA ILE A 285 32.69 -6.78 -25.84
C ILE A 285 33.53 -6.16 -26.96
N ALA A 286 34.86 -6.14 -26.84
CA ALA A 286 35.72 -5.57 -27.87
C ALA A 286 35.63 -6.31 -29.21
N LEU A 287 35.37 -7.63 -29.20
CA LEU A 287 35.13 -8.41 -30.40
C LEU A 287 33.77 -8.07 -31.01
N GLU A 288 32.72 -8.06 -30.20
CA GLU A 288 31.34 -7.83 -30.65
C GLU A 288 31.12 -6.42 -31.19
N CYS A 289 31.66 -5.40 -30.52
CA CYS A 289 31.49 -4.00 -30.90
C CYS A 289 32.44 -3.53 -32.03
N GLY A 290 33.23 -4.45 -32.61
CA GLY A 290 34.17 -4.14 -33.69
C GLY A 290 35.44 -3.40 -33.25
N CYS A 291 35.69 -3.22 -31.96
CA CYS A 291 36.93 -2.61 -31.46
C CYS A 291 38.16 -3.48 -31.81
N ALA A 292 38.02 -4.80 -31.76
CA ALA A 292 39.07 -5.74 -32.12
C ALA A 292 39.44 -5.69 -33.61
N ASP A 293 38.51 -5.27 -34.48
CA ASP A 293 38.75 -5.10 -35.92
C ASP A 293 39.71 -3.92 -36.18
N LEU A 294 39.69 -2.89 -35.32
CA LEU A 294 40.53 -1.70 -35.45
C LEU A 294 41.91 -1.88 -34.79
N TYR A 295 41.94 -2.43 -33.58
CA TYR A 295 43.17 -2.50 -32.77
C TYR A 295 43.87 -3.86 -32.83
N GLY A 296 43.20 -4.88 -33.35
CA GLY A 296 43.68 -6.26 -33.41
C GLY A 296 43.52 -6.99 -32.07
N ILE A 297 42.84 -8.13 -32.07
CA ILE A 297 42.58 -8.91 -30.86
C ILE A 297 43.85 -9.35 -30.12
N GLY A 298 44.94 -9.64 -30.86
CA GLY A 298 46.23 -10.01 -30.27
C GLY A 298 46.84 -8.92 -29.41
N ALA A 299 46.72 -7.65 -29.84
CA ALA A 299 47.20 -6.51 -29.07
C ALA A 299 46.33 -6.29 -27.83
N LEU A 300 45.00 -6.30 -27.99
CA LEU A 300 44.05 -6.11 -26.89
C LEU A 300 44.22 -7.16 -25.78
N ARG A 301 44.56 -8.42 -26.13
CA ARG A 301 44.86 -9.46 -25.14
C ARG A 301 46.04 -9.14 -24.23
N THR A 302 46.95 -8.26 -24.63
CA THR A 302 48.07 -7.84 -23.77
C THR A 302 47.70 -6.72 -22.81
N TYR A 303 46.66 -5.94 -23.11
CA TYR A 303 46.26 -4.75 -22.36
C TYR A 303 45.73 -5.09 -20.96
N LYS A 304 46.11 -4.30 -19.96
CA LYS A 304 45.51 -4.36 -18.61
C LYS A 304 44.06 -3.87 -18.66
N LYS A 305 43.27 -4.21 -17.63
CA LYS A 305 41.84 -3.82 -17.54
C LYS A 305 41.61 -2.33 -17.79
N GLY A 306 42.38 -1.44 -17.16
CA GLY A 306 42.24 0.01 -17.35
C GLY A 306 42.53 0.49 -18.77
N GLU A 307 43.46 -0.17 -19.48
CA GLU A 307 43.79 0.14 -20.87
C GLU A 307 42.67 -0.32 -21.82
N LEU A 308 42.05 -1.48 -21.53
CA LEU A 308 40.86 -1.96 -22.25
C LEU A 308 39.68 -1.01 -22.06
N VAL A 309 39.39 -0.59 -20.83
CA VAL A 309 38.33 0.39 -20.52
C VAL A 309 38.58 1.68 -21.32
N GLY A 310 39.80 2.24 -21.28
CA GLY A 310 40.13 3.47 -22.00
C GLY A 310 40.01 3.33 -23.53
N THR A 311 40.33 2.14 -24.06
CA THR A 311 40.24 1.86 -25.50
C THR A 311 38.78 1.72 -25.95
N LEU A 312 37.97 0.98 -25.20
CA LEU A 312 36.53 0.82 -25.48
C LEU A 312 35.80 2.16 -25.39
N LEU A 313 36.04 2.94 -24.34
CA LEU A 313 35.46 4.28 -24.21
C LEU A 313 35.77 5.16 -25.42
N ARG A 314 37.02 5.14 -25.88
CA ARG A 314 37.42 5.89 -27.07
C ARG A 314 36.69 5.39 -28.30
N HIS A 315 36.60 4.07 -28.49
CA HIS A 315 35.91 3.46 -29.64
C HIS A 315 34.44 3.85 -29.69
N PHE A 316 33.70 3.69 -28.58
CA PHE A 316 32.29 4.08 -28.52
C PHE A 316 32.10 5.60 -28.70
N ASN A 317 32.91 6.44 -28.05
CA ASN A 317 32.81 7.90 -28.23
C ASN A 317 33.07 8.33 -29.67
N LEU A 318 34.07 7.74 -30.34
CA LEU A 318 34.31 8.00 -31.77
C LEU A 318 33.16 7.50 -32.64
N ALA A 319 32.59 6.33 -32.33
CA ALA A 319 31.45 5.80 -33.06
C ALA A 319 30.25 6.75 -32.96
N PHE A 320 29.83 7.13 -31.75
CA PHE A 320 28.68 8.01 -31.54
C PHE A 320 28.88 9.44 -32.05
N SER A 321 30.13 9.91 -32.16
CA SER A 321 30.43 11.25 -32.71
C SER A 321 30.63 11.28 -34.23
N ALA A 322 30.63 10.11 -34.90
CA ALA A 322 30.87 10.05 -36.34
C ALA A 322 29.58 10.25 -37.16
N ASP A 323 29.59 11.24 -38.04
CA ASP A 323 28.56 11.50 -39.05
C ASP A 323 28.50 10.36 -40.08
N GLU A 324 29.67 9.92 -40.56
CA GLU A 324 29.84 8.78 -41.47
C GLU A 324 30.63 7.66 -40.76
N PRO A 325 29.95 6.77 -40.00
CA PRO A 325 30.63 5.74 -39.24
C PRO A 325 31.22 4.65 -40.15
N THR A 326 32.47 4.27 -39.86
CA THR A 326 33.10 3.06 -40.41
C THR A 326 32.32 1.79 -40.04
N GLU A 327 32.59 0.66 -40.68
CA GLU A 327 31.94 -0.61 -40.34
C GLU A 327 32.14 -1.00 -38.87
N ALA A 328 33.35 -0.85 -38.33
CA ALA A 328 33.63 -1.09 -36.91
C ALA A 328 32.88 -0.12 -35.98
N GLN A 329 32.70 1.14 -36.40
CA GLN A 329 31.91 2.11 -35.62
C GLN A 329 30.41 1.84 -35.72
N ARG A 330 29.90 1.32 -36.84
CA ARG A 330 28.51 0.87 -36.95
C ARG A 330 28.24 -0.30 -36.00
N LYS A 331 29.14 -1.29 -35.95
CA LYS A 331 29.07 -2.36 -34.95
C LYS A 331 28.99 -1.82 -33.52
N ALA A 332 29.75 -0.78 -33.19
CA ALA A 332 29.67 -0.14 -31.88
C ALA A 332 28.35 0.63 -31.65
N LYS A 333 27.79 1.32 -32.65
CA LYS A 333 26.47 1.96 -32.53
C LYS A 333 25.34 0.94 -32.35
N ASP A 334 25.46 -0.21 -33.02
CA ASP A 334 24.45 -1.27 -33.00
C ASP A 334 24.62 -2.24 -31.81
N TRP A 335 25.78 -2.18 -31.13
CA TRP A 335 26.08 -3.05 -29.99
C TRP A 335 25.20 -2.70 -28.80
N LEU A 336 24.52 -3.71 -28.28
CA LEU A 336 23.73 -3.64 -27.07
C LEU A 336 23.94 -4.94 -26.30
N THR A 337 24.17 -4.85 -24.99
CA THR A 337 24.22 -6.05 -24.16
C THR A 337 22.82 -6.66 -24.03
N ASP A 338 22.75 -7.98 -24.04
CA ASP A 338 21.54 -8.77 -23.82
C ASP A 338 20.74 -8.36 -22.56
N ALA A 339 21.44 -7.87 -21.52
CA ALA A 339 20.84 -7.36 -20.29
C ALA A 339 20.04 -6.06 -20.46
N MET A 340 20.18 -5.35 -21.59
CA MET A 340 19.48 -4.10 -21.91
C MET A 340 18.30 -4.32 -22.88
N LEU A 341 17.96 -5.57 -23.19
CA LEU A 341 16.77 -5.92 -23.97
C LEU A 341 15.50 -5.87 -23.11
N PHE A 342 14.34 -5.88 -23.76
CA PHE A 342 13.03 -5.98 -23.12
C PHE A 342 12.27 -7.22 -23.65
N PRO A 343 12.19 -8.33 -22.90
CA PRO A 343 12.82 -8.58 -21.60
C PRO A 343 14.34 -8.71 -21.68
N ALA A 344 15.01 -8.54 -20.53
CA ALA A 344 16.44 -8.77 -20.44
C ALA A 344 16.75 -10.25 -20.68
N VAL A 345 17.86 -10.55 -21.34
CA VAL A 345 18.32 -11.93 -21.51
C VAL A 345 19.48 -12.16 -20.55
N ASP A 346 19.33 -13.15 -19.66
CA ASP A 346 20.40 -13.63 -18.79
C ASP A 346 21.04 -14.88 -19.43
N PRO A 347 22.29 -14.80 -19.92
CA PRO A 347 22.97 -15.95 -20.53
C PRO A 347 23.25 -17.10 -19.56
N GLN A 348 23.12 -16.86 -18.25
CA GLN A 348 23.34 -17.85 -17.19
C GLN A 348 22.03 -18.33 -16.55
N ALA A 349 20.86 -17.89 -17.05
CA ALA A 349 19.58 -18.40 -16.56
C ALA A 349 19.46 -19.89 -16.84
N VAL A 350 19.17 -20.66 -15.80
CA VAL A 350 18.71 -22.05 -15.94
C VAL A 350 17.30 -21.97 -16.54
N PRO A 351 16.97 -22.75 -17.59
CA PRO A 351 15.62 -22.75 -18.14
C PRO A 351 14.64 -23.12 -17.02
N ASP A 352 13.66 -22.26 -16.76
CA ASP A 352 12.58 -22.60 -15.85
C ASP A 352 11.88 -23.86 -16.36
N GLU A 353 11.88 -24.93 -15.55
CA GLU A 353 10.97 -26.04 -15.78
C GLU A 353 9.56 -25.46 -15.75
N PRO A 354 8.69 -25.80 -16.71
CA PRO A 354 7.34 -25.27 -16.73
C PRO A 354 6.67 -25.63 -15.40
N GLU A 355 6.29 -24.60 -14.63
CA GLU A 355 5.40 -24.79 -13.50
C GLU A 355 4.11 -25.39 -14.05
N ASP A 356 3.93 -26.69 -13.81
CA ASP A 356 2.68 -27.38 -14.12
C ASP A 356 1.54 -26.55 -13.53
N GLU A 357 0.66 -26.08 -14.41
CA GLU A 357 -0.63 -25.50 -14.08
C GLU A 357 -1.37 -26.48 -13.15
N ALA A 358 -1.25 -26.27 -11.84
CA ALA A 358 -2.14 -26.85 -10.86
C ALA A 358 -3.49 -26.13 -10.96
N ILE A 359 -4.25 -26.52 -11.98
CA ILE A 359 -5.70 -26.38 -12.02
C ILE A 359 -6.30 -27.35 -10.99
N ALA A 360 -7.34 -26.86 -10.30
CA ALA A 360 -8.28 -27.52 -9.37
C ALA A 360 -7.95 -27.33 -7.87
N ALA A 361 -8.83 -26.80 -7.02
CA ALA A 361 -10.30 -26.65 -7.07
C ALA A 361 -10.78 -25.40 -6.33
#